data_AF-A0A941URF4-F1
#
_entry.id   AF-A0A941URF4-F1
#
_cell.length_a   1.000
_cell.length_b   1.000
_cell.length_c   1.000
_cell.angle_alpha   90.00
_cell.angle_beta   90.00
_cell.angle_gamma   90.00
#
_symmetry.space_group_name_H-M   'P 1'
#
loop_
_entity.id
_entity.type
_entity.pdbx_description
1 polymer ?
#
loop_
_entity_poly.entity_id
_entity_poly.type
_entity_poly.pdbx_seq_one_letter_code
_entity_poly.pdbx_strand_id
1 'polypeptide(L)'
;MSEIDASQTARRLERVVSFRLSAADHAEYEKLIAASSLRPSEFFRSVILNHQVEIVVRKADATSIKRLLFLSNKISNNLNQIARRLNADNLAGVISEQTYRLALEELHSISFFMKAYLDDVD
;
A
#
# COMPACT_ATOMS: atom_id res chain seq x y z
N MET A 1 40.36 24.21 -25.46
CA MET A 1 39.12 23.71 -26.09
C MET A 1 39.44 22.37 -26.73
N SER A 2 39.29 21.22 -26.08
CA SER A 2 38.09 20.59 -25.49
C SER A 2 37.23 19.91 -26.55
N GLU A 3 37.50 18.64 -26.85
CA GLU A 3 36.49 17.76 -27.45
C GLU A 3 36.79 16.26 -27.30
N ILE A 4 37.55 15.87 -26.27
CA ILE A 4 37.74 14.47 -25.88
C ILE A 4 37.33 14.30 -24.42
N ASP A 5 36.07 14.58 -24.07
CA ASP A 5 35.56 14.15 -22.75
C ASP A 5 34.02 14.18 -22.57
N ALA A 6 33.25 13.76 -23.57
CA ALA A 6 31.78 13.69 -23.41
C ALA A 6 31.17 12.32 -23.74
N SER A 7 31.91 11.43 -24.41
CA SER A 7 31.42 10.11 -24.83
C SER A 7 31.84 8.95 -23.92
N GLN A 8 32.88 9.12 -23.08
CA GLN A 8 33.32 8.07 -22.13
C GLN A 8 32.62 8.13 -20.75
N THR A 9 31.78 9.13 -20.50
CA THR A 9 30.97 9.23 -19.28
C THR A 9 29.67 8.41 -19.37
N ALA A 10 29.53 7.55 -20.38
CA ALA A 10 28.45 6.58 -20.48
C ALA A 10 28.72 5.39 -19.53
N ARG A 11 28.39 5.61 -18.25
CA ARG A 11 28.17 4.62 -17.17
C ARG A 11 29.42 3.91 -16.63
N ARG A 12 30.31 4.66 -15.97
CA ARG A 12 31.21 4.04 -14.98
C ARG A 12 30.35 3.38 -13.88
N LEU A 13 30.59 2.10 -13.60
CA LEU A 13 29.90 1.35 -12.55
C LEU A 13 30.57 1.66 -11.20
N GLU A 14 30.00 2.60 -10.44
CA GLU A 14 30.67 3.12 -9.23
C GLU A 14 30.23 2.46 -7.93
N ARG A 15 29.07 1.80 -7.92
CA ARG A 15 28.47 1.22 -6.72
C ARG A 15 28.31 -0.28 -6.87
N VAL A 16 28.76 -1.03 -5.88
CA VAL A 16 28.60 -2.48 -5.79
C VAL A 16 27.34 -2.81 -5.01
N VAL A 17 26.47 -3.63 -5.59
CA VAL A 17 25.31 -4.22 -4.92
C VAL A 17 25.60 -5.72 -4.80
N SER A 18 25.59 -6.24 -3.57
CA SER A 18 25.80 -7.65 -3.29
C SER A 18 24.78 -8.14 -2.28
N PHE A 19 24.36 -9.39 -2.41
CA PHE A 19 23.45 -10.06 -1.49
C PHE A 19 23.86 -11.52 -1.37
N ARG A 20 23.49 -12.14 -0.24
CA ARG A 20 23.80 -13.55 0.01
C ARG A 20 22.64 -14.41 -0.47
N LEU A 21 22.98 -15.53 -1.12
CA LEU A 21 22.04 -16.56 -1.52
C LEU A 21 22.25 -17.80 -0.65
N SER A 22 21.19 -18.58 -0.43
CA SER A 22 21.33 -19.93 0.07
C SER A 22 22.00 -20.82 -0.98
N ALA A 23 22.51 -21.98 -0.58
CA ALA A 23 23.13 -22.92 -1.52
C ALA A 23 22.14 -23.39 -2.61
N ALA A 24 20.86 -23.54 -2.27
CA ALA A 24 19.81 -23.93 -3.21
C ALA A 24 19.52 -22.83 -4.24
N ASP A 25 19.33 -21.59 -3.78
CA ASP A 25 19.03 -20.45 -4.65
C ASP A 25 20.22 -20.11 -5.56
N HIS A 26 21.45 -20.30 -5.06
CA HIS A 26 22.65 -20.10 -5.87
C HIS A 26 22.73 -21.10 -7.04
N ALA A 27 22.36 -22.36 -6.82
CA ALA A 27 22.35 -23.36 -7.89
C ALA A 27 21.29 -23.06 -8.96
N GLU A 28 20.15 -22.48 -8.56
CA GLU A 28 19.13 -22.02 -9.51
C GLU A 28 19.61 -20.79 -10.29
N TYR A 29 20.24 -19.83 -9.60
CA TYR A 29 20.87 -18.66 -10.22
C TYR A 29 21.92 -19.04 -11.27
N GLU A 30 22.78 -20.02 -11.00
CA GLU A 30 23.77 -20.52 -11.96
C GLU A 30 23.13 -21.10 -13.23
N LYS A 31 22.02 -21.84 -13.11
CA LYS A 31 21.28 -22.38 -14.27
C LYS A 31 20.72 -21.27 -15.16
N LEU A 32 20.19 -20.21 -14.55
CA LEU A 32 19.64 -19.06 -15.28
C LEU A 32 20.74 -18.29 -16.02
N ILE A 33 21.91 -18.13 -15.41
CA ILE A 33 23.08 -17.52 -16.07
C ILE A 33 23.54 -18.38 -17.25
N ALA A 34 23.68 -19.70 -17.03
CA ALA A 34 24.09 -20.63 -18.09
C ALA A 34 23.13 -20.60 -19.28
N ALA A 35 21.81 -20.48 -19.04
CA ALA A 35 20.80 -20.38 -20.09
C ALA A 35 20.84 -19.03 -20.83
N SER A 36 21.18 -17.93 -20.15
CA SER A 36 21.19 -16.58 -20.73
C SER A 36 22.46 -16.24 -21.51
N SER A 37 23.55 -17.00 -21.33
CA SER A 37 24.87 -16.72 -21.94
C SER A 37 25.45 -15.33 -21.60
N LEU A 38 24.96 -14.69 -20.53
CA LEU A 38 25.42 -13.39 -20.06
C LEU A 38 26.39 -13.54 -18.88
N ARG A 39 27.19 -12.51 -18.60
CA ARG A 39 27.94 -12.47 -17.34
C ARG A 39 26.95 -12.28 -16.17
N PRO A 40 27.23 -12.84 -14.98
CA PRO A 40 26.34 -12.71 -13.81
C PRO A 40 25.88 -11.27 -13.52
N SER A 41 26.77 -10.29 -13.64
CA SER A 41 26.47 -8.87 -13.40
C SER A 41 25.62 -8.23 -14.50
N GLU A 42 25.73 -8.70 -15.74
CA GLU A 42 24.93 -8.23 -16.87
C GLU A 42 23.53 -8.83 -16.82
N PHE A 43 23.43 -10.13 -16.49
CA PHE A 43 22.18 -10.83 -16.25
C PHE A 43 21.40 -10.19 -15.10
N PHE A 44 22.04 -9.98 -13.94
CA PHE A 44 21.40 -9.37 -12.78
C PHE A 44 20.93 -7.94 -13.08
N ARG A 45 21.74 -7.16 -13.80
CA ARG A 45 21.38 -5.80 -14.23
C ARG A 45 20.21 -5.83 -15.21
N SER A 46 20.20 -6.74 -16.19
CA SER A 46 19.11 -6.84 -17.16
C SER A 46 17.81 -7.29 -16.50
N VAL A 47 17.86 -8.20 -15.54
CA VAL A 47 16.67 -8.63 -14.80
C VAL A 47 16.08 -7.47 -13.98
N ILE A 48 16.91 -6.75 -13.22
CA ILE A 48 16.43 -5.64 -12.39
C ILE A 48 15.98 -4.43 -13.21
N LEU A 49 16.72 -4.07 -14.27
CA LEU A 49 16.46 -2.84 -15.03
C LEU A 49 15.47 -3.03 -16.18
N ASN A 50 15.44 -4.21 -16.81
CA ASN A 50 14.64 -4.37 -18.02
C ASN A 50 13.22 -4.88 -17.73
N HIS A 51 12.95 -5.87 -16.87
CA HIS A 51 11.57 -6.35 -16.64
C HIS A 51 11.27 -6.87 -15.22
N GLN A 52 10.11 -6.43 -14.71
CA GLN A 52 9.24 -7.03 -13.67
C GLN A 52 9.90 -7.55 -12.39
N VAL A 53 10.50 -6.66 -11.60
CA VAL A 53 10.49 -6.88 -10.16
C VAL A 53 9.11 -6.46 -9.67
N GLU A 54 8.23 -7.43 -9.36
CA GLU A 54 7.04 -7.13 -8.56
C GLU A 54 7.58 -6.62 -7.22
N ILE A 55 7.50 -5.29 -7.03
CA ILE A 55 7.81 -4.70 -5.74
C ILE A 55 6.73 -5.22 -4.81
N VAL A 56 7.02 -6.32 -4.13
CA VAL A 56 6.21 -6.80 -3.01
C VAL A 56 6.41 -5.77 -1.90
N VAL A 57 5.70 -4.66 -2.01
CA VAL A 57 5.38 -3.82 -0.86
C VAL A 57 4.75 -4.80 0.11
N ARG A 58 5.43 -5.09 1.22
CA ARG A 58 4.86 -5.94 2.27
C ARG A 58 3.48 -5.37 2.55
N LYS A 59 2.43 -6.11 2.16
CA LYS A 59 1.05 -5.81 2.52
C LYS A 59 1.09 -5.43 3.99
N ALA A 60 0.52 -4.28 4.33
CA ALA A 60 0.50 -3.75 5.68
C ALA A 60 0.27 -4.90 6.66
N ASP A 61 1.14 -5.02 7.68
CA ASP A 61 1.17 -6.19 8.56
C ASP A 61 -0.25 -6.61 8.93
N ALA A 62 -0.60 -7.90 8.81
CA ALA A 62 -1.96 -8.39 9.04
C ALA A 62 -2.53 -7.97 10.42
N THR A 63 -1.65 -7.67 11.38
CA THR A 63 -1.97 -7.06 12.68
C THR A 63 -2.57 -5.66 12.57
N SER A 64 -2.03 -4.82 11.68
CA SER A 64 -2.50 -3.45 11.41
C SER A 64 -3.88 -3.45 10.76
N ILE A 65 -4.13 -4.34 9.79
CA ILE A 65 -5.46 -4.50 9.16
C ILE A 65 -6.50 -4.94 10.20
N LYS A 66 -6.19 -5.95 11.03
CA LYS A 66 -7.06 -6.37 12.14
C LYS A 66 -7.36 -5.24 13.11
N ARG A 67 -6.37 -4.40 13.43
CA ARG A 67 -6.55 -3.25 14.32
C ARG A 67 -7.43 -2.18 13.68
N LEU A 68 -7.25 -1.90 12.40
CA LEU A 68 -8.08 -0.99 11.62
C LEU A 68 -9.55 -1.46 11.62
N LEU A 69 -9.79 -2.73 11.28
CA LEU A 69 -11.12 -3.34 11.28
C LEU A 69 -11.79 -3.27 12.67
N PHE A 70 -11.03 -3.53 13.74
CA PHE A 70 -11.52 -3.41 15.11
C PHE A 70 -11.93 -1.96 15.46
N LEU A 71 -11.09 -0.98 15.13
CA LEU A 71 -11.38 0.43 15.39
C LEU A 71 -12.58 0.92 14.57
N SER A 72 -12.68 0.52 13.30
CA SER A 72 -13.82 0.86 12.45
C SER A 72 -15.13 0.32 13.02
N ASN A 73 -15.14 -0.93 13.50
CA ASN A 73 -16.31 -1.50 14.18
C ASN A 73 -16.71 -0.72 15.45
N LYS A 74 -15.75 -0.20 16.21
CA LYS A 74 -16.04 0.66 17.38
C LYS A 74 -16.67 1.98 16.96
N ILE A 75 -16.15 2.61 15.91
CA ILE A 75 -16.69 3.86 15.39
C ILE A 75 -18.12 3.65 14.87
N SER A 76 -18.38 2.61 14.07
CA SER A 76 -19.74 2.33 13.57
C SER A 76 -20.76 2.12 14.69
N ASN A 77 -20.38 1.45 15.77
CA ASN A 77 -21.25 1.30 16.94
C ASN A 77 -21.54 2.63 17.62
N ASN A 78 -20.54 3.52 17.75
CA ASN A 78 -20.74 4.84 18.31
C ASN A 78 -21.66 5.70 17.44
N LEU A 79 -21.50 5.65 16.11
CA LEU A 79 -22.40 6.36 15.17
C LEU A 79 -23.85 5.90 15.34
N ASN A 80 -24.09 4.59 15.48
CA ASN A 80 -25.43 4.05 15.75
C ASN A 80 -26.01 4.54 17.08
N GLN A 81 -25.18 4.70 18.12
CA GLN A 81 -25.63 5.25 19.40
C GLN A 81 -26.00 6.73 19.27
N ILE A 82 -25.20 7.51 18.55
CA ILE A 82 -25.49 8.93 18.29
C ILE A 82 -26.79 9.05 17.49
N ALA A 83 -26.99 8.23 16.44
CA ALA A 83 -28.21 8.23 15.65
C ALA A 83 -29.45 7.90 16.51
N ARG A 84 -29.36 6.90 17.39
CA ARG A 84 -30.45 6.58 18.33
C ARG A 84 -30.75 7.72 19.28
N ARG A 85 -29.72 8.39 19.80
CA ARG A 85 -29.90 9.53 20.71
C ARG A 85 -30.54 10.72 20.01
N LEU A 86 -30.09 11.04 18.79
CA LEU A 86 -30.67 12.08 17.96
C LEU A 86 -32.14 11.80 17.65
N ASN A 87 -32.52 10.55 17.38
CA ASN A 87 -33.92 10.19 17.17
C ASN A 87 -34.76 10.43 18.43
N ALA A 88 -34.26 10.01 19.60
CA ALA A 88 -34.94 10.26 20.88
C ALA A 88 -35.08 11.76 21.19
N ASP A 89 -34.03 12.55 20.96
CA ASP A 89 -34.03 14.00 21.20
C ASP A 89 -34.97 14.73 20.21
N ASN A 90 -35.09 14.26 18.97
CA ASN A 90 -36.05 14.76 17.99
C ASN A 90 -37.50 14.45 18.40
N LEU A 91 -37.78 13.21 18.82
CA LEU A 91 -39.10 12.81 19.32
C LEU A 91 -39.51 13.55 20.59
N ALA A 92 -38.53 13.92 21.43
CA ALA A 92 -38.74 14.74 22.63
C ALA A 92 -38.85 16.25 22.33
N GLY A 93 -38.70 16.68 21.07
CA GLY A 93 -38.73 18.08 20.65
C GLY A 93 -37.53 18.92 21.15
N VAL A 94 -36.46 18.26 21.62
CA VAL A 94 -35.24 18.91 22.12
C VAL A 94 -34.42 19.47 20.96
N ILE A 95 -34.47 18.80 19.81
CA ILE A 95 -33.86 19.27 18.55
C ILE A 95 -34.92 19.42 17.47
N SER A 96 -34.69 20.35 16.54
CA SER A 96 -35.58 20.52 15.39
C SER A 96 -35.44 19.36 14.41
N GLU A 97 -36.49 19.06 13.65
CA GLU A 97 -36.46 18.04 12.59
C GLU A 97 -35.37 18.34 11.55
N GLN A 98 -35.15 19.61 11.23
CA GLN A 98 -34.09 20.04 10.33
C GLN A 98 -32.70 19.69 10.88
N THR A 99 -32.45 19.99 12.16
CA THR A 99 -31.20 19.64 12.84
C THR A 99 -31.00 18.13 12.90
N TYR A 100 -32.07 17.37 13.17
CA TYR A 100 -32.05 15.92 13.16
C TYR A 100 -31.66 15.36 11.80
N ARG A 101 -32.28 15.83 10.72
CA ARG A 101 -32.03 15.36 9.35
C ARG A 101 -30.59 15.63 8.91
N LEU A 102 -30.08 16.84 9.13
CA LEU A 102 -28.69 17.20 8.81
C LEU A 102 -27.68 16.34 9.57
N ALA A 103 -27.93 16.10 10.87
CA ALA A 103 -27.06 15.24 11.67
C ALA A 103 -27.10 13.78 11.19
N LEU A 104 -28.26 13.29 10.76
CA LEU A 104 -28.39 11.93 10.24
C LEU A 104 -27.69 11.75 8.89
N GLU A 105 -27.78 12.74 8.00
CA GLU A 105 -27.08 12.76 6.70
C GLU A 105 -25.56 12.74 6.88
N GLU A 106 -25.04 13.52 7.83
CA GLU A 106 -23.61 13.55 8.14
C GLU A 106 -23.13 12.19 8.71
N LEU A 107 -23.89 11.61 9.66
CA LEU A 107 -23.57 10.28 10.20
C LEU A 107 -23.59 9.20 9.12
N HIS A 108 -24.54 9.28 8.19
CA HIS A 108 -24.62 8.35 7.07
C HIS A 108 -23.43 8.51 6.12
N SER A 109 -23.03 9.75 5.83
CA SER A 109 -21.87 10.06 4.99
C SER A 109 -20.57 9.52 5.59
N ILE A 110 -20.34 9.75 6.89
CA ILE A 110 -19.19 9.20 7.62
C ILE A 110 -19.19 7.66 7.54
N SER A 111 -20.35 7.03 7.78
CA SER A 111 -20.44 5.56 7.68
C SER A 111 -20.19 5.04 6.27
N PHE A 112 -20.60 5.77 5.23
CA PHE A 112 -20.39 5.39 3.84
C PHE A 112 -18.91 5.47 3.47
N PHE A 113 -18.24 6.60 3.75
CA PHE A 113 -16.82 6.77 3.47
C PHE A 113 -15.95 5.76 4.22
N MET A 114 -16.28 5.46 5.48
CA MET A 114 -15.57 4.43 6.24
C MET A 114 -15.69 3.04 5.64
N LYS A 115 -16.88 2.65 5.15
CA LYS A 115 -17.07 1.35 4.50
C LYS A 115 -16.32 1.28 3.17
N ALA A 116 -16.45 2.32 2.34
CA ALA A 116 -15.74 2.40 1.06
C ALA A 116 -14.22 2.32 1.23
N TYR A 117 -13.67 2.94 2.27
CA TYR A 117 -12.24 2.86 2.57
C TYR A 117 -11.80 1.47 3.06
N LEU A 118 -12.65 0.72 3.76
CA LEU A 118 -12.33 -0.65 4.17
C LEU A 118 -12.38 -1.62 3.00
N ASP A 119 -13.35 -1.47 2.10
CA ASP A 119 -13.48 -2.31 0.89
C ASP A 119 -12.31 -2.12 -0.10
N ASP A 120 -11.62 -0.98 -0.07
CA ASP A 120 -10.41 -0.70 -0.87
C ASP A 120 -9.12 -1.28 -0.25
N VAL A 121 -9.15 -1.62 1.05
CA VAL A 121 -7.98 -2.07 1.82
C VAL A 121 -7.92 -3.60 1.98
N ASP A 122 -9.05 -4.31 1.86
CA ASP A 122 -9.14 -5.79 1.83
C ASP A 122 -8.75 -6.37 0.46
#